data_AF-A0A931MQ05-F1
#
_entry.id   AF-A0A931MQ05-F1
#
_cell.length_a   1.000
_cell.length_b   1.000
_cell.length_c   1.000
_cell.angle_alpha   90.00
_cell.angle_beta   90.00
_cell.angle_gamma   90.00
#
_symmetry.space_group_name_H-M   'P 1'
#
loop_
_entity.id
_entity.type
_entity.pdbx_description
1 polymer ?
#
loop_
_entity_poly.entity_id
_entity_poly.type
_entity_poly.pdbx_seq_one_letter_code
_entity_poly.pdbx_strand_id
1 'polypeptide(L)'
;MLIDCQELFARLRRFPDVEAPNLVAVDAADRLLLDEAGAALAAAPAGTFVVVDDQYGALTLGAAVRYGSTGIRVHQDSVVGERALAANADREGLTDHYTRHGLDA
;
A
#
# COMPACT_ATOMS: atom_id res chain seq x y z
N MET A 1 14.34 -9.80 -8.83
CA MET A 1 13.45 -10.89 -8.40
C MET A 1 12.16 -10.21 -7.97
N LEU A 2 11.05 -10.41 -8.67
CA LEU A 2 9.77 -9.85 -8.23
C LEU A 2 9.38 -10.56 -6.93
N ILE A 3 9.31 -9.81 -5.83
CA ILE A 3 8.77 -10.29 -4.56
C ILE A 3 7.30 -10.68 -4.77
N ASP A 4 6.84 -11.77 -4.17
CA ASP A 4 5.40 -12.06 -4.17
C ASP A 4 4.67 -11.25 -3.09
N CYS A 5 3.35 -11.15 -3.19
CA CYS A 5 2.57 -10.31 -2.30
C CYS A 5 2.57 -10.78 -0.82
N GLN A 6 2.73 -12.09 -0.57
CA GLN A 6 2.81 -12.60 0.80
C GLN A 6 4.17 -12.29 1.42
N GLU A 7 5.25 -12.41 0.65
CA GLU A 7 6.58 -11.98 1.07
C GLU A 7 6.60 -10.46 1.36
N LEU A 8 5.95 -9.65 0.53
CA LEU A 8 5.77 -8.22 0.79
C LEU A 8 5.07 -8.00 2.14
N PHE A 9 3.90 -8.61 2.35
CA PHE A 9 3.12 -8.41 3.59
C PHE A 9 3.86 -8.84 4.85
N ALA A 10 4.69 -9.89 4.77
CA ALA A 10 5.51 -10.32 5.89
C ALA A 10 6.64 -9.33 6.24
N ARG A 11 7.01 -8.43 5.31
CA ARG A 11 8.09 -7.44 5.47
C ARG A 11 7.60 -6.04 5.79
N LEU A 12 6.32 -5.73 5.51
CA LEU A 12 5.73 -4.45 5.86
C LEU A 12 5.80 -4.21 7.37
N ARG A 13 6.18 -2.98 7.73
CA ARG A 13 6.36 -2.54 9.10
C ARG A 13 5.45 -1.37 9.45
N ARG A 14 5.20 -1.19 10.74
CA ARG A 14 4.42 -0.05 11.24
C ARG A 14 5.26 1.22 11.37
N PHE A 15 6.59 1.07 11.43
CA PHE A 15 7.53 2.19 11.54
C PHE A 15 7.17 3.35 10.60
N PRO A 16 7.09 4.61 11.09
CA PRO A 16 7.56 5.08 12.39
C PRO A 16 6.53 5.00 13.53
N ASP A 17 5.39 4.34 13.32
CA ASP A 17 4.42 4.09 14.38
C ASP A 17 4.93 3.04 15.39
N VAL A 18 4.23 2.93 16.52
CA VAL A 18 4.50 1.96 17.58
C VAL A 18 4.46 0.54 17.01
N GLU A 19 5.48 -0.24 17.36
CA GLU A 19 5.57 -1.65 17.05
C GLU A 19 5.50 -2.49 18.32
N ALA A 20 4.71 -3.57 18.25
CA ALA A 20 4.58 -4.54 19.31
C ALA A 20 4.17 -5.89 18.70
N PRO A 21 4.41 -7.03 19.39
CA PRO A 21 4.09 -8.36 18.83
C PRO A 21 2.62 -8.57 18.42
N ASN A 22 1.70 -7.86 19.06
CA ASN A 22 0.26 -7.92 18.78
C ASN A 22 -0.23 -6.83 17.81
N LEU A 23 0.68 -6.01 17.26
CA LEU A 23 0.37 -4.95 16.31
C LEU A 23 0.93 -5.31 14.93
N VAL A 24 0.05 -5.47 13.96
CA VAL A 24 0.42 -5.83 12.58
C VAL A 24 0.41 -4.61 11.67
N ALA A 25 1.23 -4.66 10.61
CA ALA A 25 1.20 -3.68 9.52
C ALA A 25 0.20 -4.06 8.40
N VAL A 26 -0.23 -5.32 8.39
CA VAL A 26 -1.18 -5.86 7.42
C VAL A 26 -2.17 -6.76 8.15
N ASP A 27 -3.45 -6.44 8.11
CA ASP A 27 -4.49 -7.24 8.76
C ASP A 27 -5.32 -8.06 7.74
N ALA A 28 -6.37 -8.71 8.22
CA ALA A 28 -7.25 -9.52 7.37
C ALA A 28 -8.12 -8.68 6.44
N ALA A 29 -8.46 -7.44 6.83
CA ALA A 29 -9.26 -6.54 6.02
C ALA A 29 -8.46 -6.05 4.81
N ASP A 30 -7.18 -5.70 4.98
CA ASP A 30 -6.31 -5.32 3.87
C ASP A 30 -6.24 -6.40 2.79
N ARG A 31 -6.07 -7.65 3.24
CA ARG A 31 -6.00 -8.83 2.35
C ARG A 31 -7.31 -9.04 1.61
N LEU A 32 -8.43 -9.00 2.33
CA LEU A 32 -9.76 -9.17 1.76
C LEU A 32 -10.08 -8.08 0.73
N LEU A 33 -9.77 -6.81 1.04
CA LEU A 33 -10.01 -5.69 0.12
C LEU A 33 -9.22 -5.87 -1.19
N LEU A 34 -7.96 -6.27 -1.13
CA LEU A 34 -7.16 -6.53 -2.32
C LEU A 34 -7.67 -7.74 -3.12
N ASP A 35 -8.05 -8.82 -2.44
CA ASP A 35 -8.63 -10.00 -3.08
C ASP A 35 -9.90 -9.66 -3.87
N GLU A 36 -10.85 -8.97 -3.21
CA GLU A 36 -12.13 -8.59 -3.81
C GLU A 36 -11.98 -7.54 -4.93
N ALA A 37 -11.04 -6.61 -4.79
CA ALA A 37 -10.78 -5.59 -5.80
C ALA A 37 -10.01 -6.13 -7.02
N GLY A 38 -9.47 -7.35 -6.96
CA GLY A 38 -8.46 -7.83 -7.92
C GLY A 38 -8.87 -7.77 -9.39
N ALA A 39 -10.11 -8.12 -9.72
CA ALA A 39 -10.61 -8.04 -11.10
C ALA A 39 -10.71 -6.58 -11.58
N ALA A 40 -11.13 -5.66 -10.71
CA ALA A 40 -11.21 -4.24 -11.02
C ALA A 40 -9.81 -3.63 -11.17
N LEU A 41 -8.87 -3.97 -10.28
CA LEU A 41 -7.49 -3.49 -10.32
C LEU A 41 -6.74 -3.98 -11.56
N ALA A 42 -6.92 -5.26 -11.95
CA ALA A 42 -6.29 -5.80 -13.15
C ALA A 42 -6.81 -5.15 -14.45
N ALA A 43 -8.04 -4.63 -14.44
CA ALA A 43 -8.65 -3.92 -15.57
C ALA A 43 -8.44 -2.40 -15.54
N ALA A 44 -8.00 -1.85 -14.40
CA ALA A 44 -7.89 -0.42 -14.21
C ALA A 44 -6.71 0.17 -15.01
N PRO A 45 -6.91 1.23 -15.81
CA PRO A 45 -5.80 1.95 -16.40
C PRO A 45 -4.88 2.58 -15.34
N ALA A 46 -3.60 2.73 -15.66
CA ALA A 46 -2.65 3.43 -14.80
C ALA A 46 -3.16 4.84 -14.43
N GLY A 47 -2.94 5.27 -13.19
CA GLY A 47 -3.40 6.58 -12.71
C GLY A 47 -4.86 6.64 -12.22
N THR A 48 -5.66 5.60 -12.46
CA THR A 48 -7.10 5.62 -12.13
C THR A 48 -7.43 5.04 -10.76
N PHE A 49 -6.52 4.26 -10.18
CA PHE A 49 -6.70 3.68 -8.85
C PHE A 49 -6.36 4.68 -7.74
N VAL A 50 -7.27 4.80 -6.78
CA VAL A 50 -7.15 5.67 -5.61
C VAL A 50 -7.19 4.82 -4.35
N VAL A 51 -6.26 5.08 -3.43
CA VAL A 51 -6.23 4.49 -2.09
C VAL A 51 -6.43 5.61 -1.08
N VAL A 52 -7.30 5.37 -0.11
CA VAL A 52 -7.60 6.30 0.98
C VAL A 52 -7.20 5.67 2.31
N ASP A 53 -6.46 6.41 3.12
CA ASP A 53 -6.10 6.06 4.51
C ASP A 53 -5.44 4.69 4.71
N ASP A 54 -4.59 4.29 3.76
CA ASP A 54 -3.77 3.06 3.88
C ASP A 54 -2.61 3.27 4.86
N GLN A 55 -2.79 2.76 6.07
CA GLN A 55 -2.01 3.17 7.23
C GLN A 55 -0.53 2.79 7.14
N TYR A 56 -0.19 1.65 6.54
CA TYR A 56 1.20 1.18 6.43
C TYR A 56 1.58 0.76 5.01
N GLY A 57 0.72 0.99 4.01
CA GLY A 57 1.00 0.71 2.61
C GLY A 57 0.57 -0.68 2.14
N ALA A 58 -0.27 -1.39 2.91
CA ALA A 58 -0.69 -2.75 2.58
C ALA A 58 -1.48 -2.79 1.27
N LEU A 59 -2.43 -1.87 1.10
CA LEU A 59 -3.26 -1.77 -0.10
C LEU A 59 -2.47 -1.22 -1.28
N THR A 60 -1.71 -0.14 -1.06
CA THR A 60 -0.96 0.57 -2.08
C THR A 60 0.14 -0.31 -2.68
N LEU A 61 1.01 -0.87 -1.83
CA LEU A 61 2.13 -1.68 -2.27
C LEU A 61 1.67 -3.08 -2.70
N GLY A 62 0.64 -3.62 -2.04
CA GLY A 62 0.02 -4.88 -2.42
C GLY A 62 -0.60 -4.83 -3.81
N ALA A 63 -1.30 -3.74 -4.17
CA ALA A 63 -1.84 -3.56 -5.51
C ALA A 63 -0.74 -3.43 -6.58
N ALA A 64 0.33 -2.71 -6.27
CA ALA A 64 1.50 -2.60 -7.14
C ALA A 64 2.14 -3.97 -7.43
N VAL A 65 2.43 -4.74 -6.38
CA VAL A 65 3.10 -6.06 -6.51
C VAL A 65 2.17 -7.11 -7.12
N ARG A 66 0.91 -7.20 -6.67
CA ARG A 66 0.01 -8.30 -7.05
C ARG A 66 -0.66 -8.10 -8.40
N TYR A 67 -1.03 -6.86 -8.71
CA TYR A 67 -1.82 -6.54 -9.91
C TYR A 67 -1.08 -5.63 -10.89
N GLY A 68 0.19 -5.29 -10.61
CA GLY A 68 0.97 -4.40 -11.49
C GLY A 68 0.41 -2.98 -11.55
N SER A 69 -0.34 -2.55 -10.53
CA SER A 69 -0.95 -1.22 -10.49
C SER A 69 0.14 -0.14 -10.46
N THR A 70 0.01 0.88 -11.29
CA THR A 70 0.96 2.01 -11.39
C THR A 70 0.22 3.35 -11.42
N GLY A 71 0.92 4.41 -11.02
CA GLY A 71 0.31 5.74 -10.87
C GLY A 71 -0.76 5.76 -9.78
N ILE A 72 -0.60 4.95 -8.73
CA ILE A 72 -1.59 4.85 -7.64
C ILE A 72 -1.66 6.20 -6.93
N ARG A 73 -2.86 6.75 -6.78
CA ARG A 73 -3.06 8.02 -6.07
C ARG A 73 -3.44 7.72 -4.62
N VAL A 74 -2.66 8.25 -3.70
CA VAL A 74 -2.83 7.97 -2.26
C VAL A 74 -3.22 9.25 -1.54
N HIS A 75 -4.31 9.20 -0.80
CA HIS A 75 -4.77 10.27 0.08
C HIS A 75 -4.82 9.73 1.50
N GLN A 76 -4.16 10.41 2.44
CA GLN A 76 -4.08 9.99 3.83
C GLN A 76 -4.22 11.23 4.73
N ASP A 77 -4.90 11.07 5.86
CA ASP A 77 -4.96 12.12 6.89
C ASP A 77 -3.79 12.03 7.88
N SER A 78 -3.34 10.81 8.17
CA SER A 78 -2.29 10.57 9.18
C SER A 78 -0.88 10.79 8.61
N VAL A 79 -0.16 11.78 9.14
CA VAL A 79 1.28 11.99 8.85
C VAL A 79 2.14 10.77 9.23
N VAL A 80 1.71 9.99 10.24
CA VAL A 80 2.39 8.76 10.64
C VAL A 80 2.19 7.70 9.57
N GLY A 81 0.96 7.54 9.07
CA GLY A 81 0.64 6.58 8.02
C GLY A 81 1.32 6.91 6.70
N GLU A 82 1.36 8.19 6.34
CA GLU A 82 2.15 8.69 5.22
C GLU A 82 3.62 8.27 5.33
N ARG A 83 4.25 8.51 6.47
CA ARG A 83 5.67 8.16 6.69
C ARG A 83 5.88 6.65 6.68
N ALA A 84 4.94 5.87 7.21
CA ALA A 84 5.03 4.42 7.21
C ALA A 84 4.95 3.83 5.80
N LEU A 85 4.00 4.29 4.97
CA LEU A 85 3.93 3.93 3.56
C LEU A 85 5.23 4.30 2.82
N ALA A 86 5.79 5.50 3.05
CA ALA A 86 7.09 5.87 2.47
C ALA A 86 8.21 4.91 2.85
N ALA A 87 8.33 4.60 4.14
CA ALA A 87 9.41 3.76 4.65
C ALA A 87 9.30 2.31 4.12
N ASN A 88 8.09 1.79 3.97
CA ASN A 88 7.88 0.48 3.36
C ASN A 88 8.11 0.51 1.85
N ALA A 89 7.66 1.55 1.15
CA ALA A 89 7.90 1.69 -0.28
C ALA A 89 9.40 1.80 -0.61
N ASP A 90 10.17 2.54 0.20
CA ASP A 90 11.63 2.66 0.06
C ASP A 90 12.32 1.31 0.28
N ARG A 91 11.95 0.60 1.35
CA ARG A 91 12.49 -0.73 1.69
C ARG A 91 12.29 -1.75 0.57
N GLU A 92 11.13 -1.70 -0.08
CA GLU A 92 10.73 -2.68 -1.10
C GLU A 92 10.97 -2.18 -2.53
N GLY A 93 11.51 -0.97 -2.71
CA GLY A 93 11.84 -0.41 -4.03
C GLY A 93 10.62 -0.04 -4.89
N LEU A 94 9.55 0.44 -4.26
CA LEU A 94 8.24 0.73 -4.88
C LEU A 94 7.84 2.21 -4.79
N THR A 95 8.79 3.11 -4.52
CA THR A 95 8.51 4.55 -4.32
C THR A 95 7.94 5.25 -5.54
N ASP A 96 8.15 4.72 -6.74
CA ASP A 96 7.69 5.25 -8.03
C ASP A 96 6.31 4.72 -8.46
N HIS A 97 5.72 3.78 -7.72
CA HIS A 97 4.44 3.17 -8.08
C HIS A 97 3.23 4.00 -7.63
N TYR A 98 3.43 4.95 -6.71
CA TYR A 98 2.37 5.79 -6.17
C TYR A 98 2.79 7.25 -6.02
N THR A 99 1.79 8.12 -5.90
CA THR A 99 1.96 9.55 -5.62
C THR A 99 0.99 9.96 -4.52
N ARG A 100 1.42 10.86 -3.64
CA ARG A 100 0.57 11.41 -2.58
C ARG A 100 -0.17 12.63 -3.08
N HIS A 101 -1.44 12.71 -2.73
CA HIS A 101 -2.32 13.79 -3.07
C HIS A 101 -2.98 14.37 -1.82
N GLY A 102 -3.18 15.69 -1.80
CA GLY A 102 -4.03 16.34 -0.81
C GLY A 102 -5.52 16.05 -1.09
N LEU A 103 -6.40 16.55 -0.24
CA LEU A 103 -7.85 16.30 -0.34
C LEU A 103 -8.46 16.78 -1.68
N ASP A 104 -7.94 17.86 -2.25
CA ASP A 104 -8.49 18.54 -3.44
C ASP A 104 -7.76 18.19 -4.76
N ALA A 105 -6.94 17.14 -4.76
CA ALA A 105 -6.02 16.80 -5.85
C ALA A 105 -6.33 15.49 -6.58
#